data_AF-A0A371CZI1-F1
#
_entry.id   AF-A0A371CZI1-F1
#
_cell.length_a   1.000
_cell.length_b   1.000
_cell.length_c   1.000
_cell.angle_alpha   90.00
_cell.angle_beta   90.00
_cell.angle_gamma   90.00
#
_symmetry.space_group_name_H-M   'P 1'
#
loop_
_entity.id
_entity.type
_entity.pdbx_description
1 polymer ?
#
loop_
_entity_poly.entity_id
_entity_poly.type
_entity_poly.pdbx_seq_one_letter_code
_entity_poly.pdbx_strand_id
1 'polypeptide(L)' 'RWPQHLHSVLFAMRTTTSRSTGFSPFYLLYGQHPVFSFDAEEITWQTLDWHAVHTHDDLIAMRARQIERR' A
#
# COMPACT_ATOMS: atom_id res chain seq x y z
N ARG A 1 -17.43 -0.66 -10.05
CA ARG A 1 -18.17 0.35 -9.25
C ARG A 1 -17.32 0.70 -8.03
N TRP A 2 -17.24 1.97 -7.61
CA TRP A 2 -16.35 2.39 -6.51
C TRP A 2 -16.41 1.55 -5.22
N PRO A 3 -17.57 1.01 -4.77
CA PRO A 3 -17.62 0.23 -3.53
C PRO A 3 -16.81 -1.06 -3.59
N GLN A 4 -16.57 -1.60 -4.79
CA GLN A 4 -15.78 -2.83 -4.98
C GLN A 4 -14.30 -2.64 -4.63
N HIS A 5 -13.80 -1.40 -4.70
CA HIS A 5 -12.41 -1.04 -4.40
C HIS A 5 -12.25 -0.48 -2.98
N LEU A 6 -13.33 -0.34 -2.20
CA LEU A 6 -13.27 0.32 -0.90
C LEU A 6 -12.36 -0.45 0.07
N HIS A 7 -12.46 -1.77 0.09
CA HIS A 7 -11.68 -2.61 1.00
C HIS A 7 -10.18 -2.57 0.68
N SER A 8 -9.82 -2.67 -0.61
CA SER A 8 -8.42 -2.63 -1.07
C SER A 8 -7.80 -1.25 -0.79
N VAL A 9 -8.50 -0.16 -1.08
CA VAL A 9 -8.03 1.21 -0.82
C VAL A 9 -7.85 1.46 0.67
N LEU A 10 -8.83 1.11 1.52
CA LEU A 10 -8.70 1.27 2.97
C LEU A 10 -7.55 0.44 3.55
N PHE A 11 -7.25 -0.71 2.97
CA PHE A 11 -6.13 -1.53 3.39
C PHE A 11 -4.79 -0.95 2.94
N ALA A 12 -4.72 -0.46 1.70
CA ALA A 12 -3.56 0.28 1.18
C ALA A 12 -3.23 1.50 2.07
N MET A 13 -4.23 2.33 2.39
CA MET A 13 -4.03 3.51 3.25
C MET A 13 -3.48 3.17 4.64
N ARG A 14 -3.86 2.02 5.21
CA ARG A 14 -3.39 1.59 6.54
C ARG A 14 -1.98 1.03 6.53
N THR A 15 -1.53 0.52 5.39
CA THR A 15 -0.29 -0.26 5.28
C THR A 15 0.80 0.48 4.52
N THR A 16 0.45 1.54 3.79
CA THR A 16 1.38 2.47 3.17
C THR A 16 1.78 3.58 4.13
N THR A 17 3.04 4.02 4.01
CA THR A 17 3.62 5.11 4.79
C THR A 17 2.91 6.45 4.55
N SER A 18 2.55 7.15 5.63
CA SER A 18 2.04 8.52 5.54
C SER A 18 3.17 9.54 5.42
N ARG A 19 2.93 10.61 4.64
CA ARG A 19 3.86 11.73 4.49
C ARG A 19 4.03 12.54 5.78
N SER A 20 3.00 12.61 6.62
CA SER A 20 3.02 13.43 7.84
C SER A 20 3.85 12.81 8.96
N THR A 21 3.85 11.48 9.08
CA THR A 21 4.51 10.75 10.15
C THR A 21 5.75 10.01 9.69
N GLY A 22 5.90 9.75 8.39
CA GLY A 22 6.96 8.88 7.86
C GLY A 22 6.74 7.39 8.18
N PHE A 23 5.61 7.02 8.80
CA PHE A 23 5.25 5.64 9.15
C PHE A 23 3.86 5.28 8.63
N SER A 24 3.60 3.99 8.42
CA SER A 24 2.24 3.52 8.11
C SER A 24 1.36 3.52 9.37
N PRO A 25 0.05 3.76 9.25
CA PRO A 25 -0.87 3.64 10.39
C PRO A 25 -0.78 2.29 11.09
N PHE A 26 -0.56 1.21 10.34
CA PHE A 26 -0.34 -0.13 10.87
C PHE A 26 0.88 -0.18 11.79
N TYR A 27 2.02 0.39 11.36
CA TYR A 27 3.23 0.44 12.18
C TYR A 27 3.01 1.22 13.48
N LEU A 28 2.33 2.38 13.40
CA LEU A 28 2.03 3.20 14.57
C LEU A 28 1.13 2.48 15.58
N LEU A 29 0.23 1.61 15.11
CA LEU A 29 -0.70 0.88 15.98
C LEU A 29 -0.09 -0.38 16.59
N TYR A 30 0.70 -1.12 15.81
CA TYR A 30 1.18 -2.47 16.19
C TYR A 30 2.67 -2.53 16.50
N GLY A 31 3.42 -1.45 16.28
CA GLY A 31 4.87 -1.39 16.50
C GLY A 31 5.71 -2.25 15.56
N GLN A 32 5.12 -2.75 14.46
CA GLN A 32 5.77 -3.64 13.51
C GLN A 32 5.32 -3.33 12.07
N HIS A 33 6.20 -3.58 11.09
CA HIS A 33 5.86 -3.34 9.69
C HIS A 33 4.88 -4.40 9.18
N PRO A 34 3.88 -4.00 8.37
CA PRO A 34 2.99 -4.97 7.75
C PRO A 34 3.79 -5.84 6.77
N VAL A 35 3.71 -7.16 6.94
CA VAL A 35 4.31 -8.15 6.03
C VAL A 35 3.17 -8.92 5.38
N PHE A 36 3.23 -9.06 4.07
CA PHE A 36 2.24 -9.82 3.33
C PHE A 36 2.84 -10.99 2.55
N SER A 37 2.01 -12.00 2.27
CA SER A 37 2.46 -13.24 1.63
C SER A 37 3.07 -13.02 0.23
N PHE A 38 2.54 -12.10 -0.57
CA PHE A 38 3.11 -11.73 -1.87
C PHE A 38 4.26 -10.70 -1.73
N ASP A 39 4.51 -10.15 -0.54
CA ASP A 39 5.75 -9.37 -0.31
C ASP A 39 7.01 -10.26 -0.36
N ALA A 40 6.85 -11.59 -0.25
CA ALA A 40 7.94 -12.57 -0.35
C ALA A 40 8.19 -13.06 -1.79
N GLU A 41 7.15 -13.06 -2.65
CA GLU A 41 7.24 -13.51 -4.05
C GLU A 41 7.57 -12.36 -5.01
N GLU A 42 7.17 -11.14 -4.67
CA GLU A 42 7.52 -9.93 -5.42
C GLU A 42 8.46 -9.06 -4.60
N ILE A 43 9.53 -8.57 -5.22
CA ILE A 43 10.42 -7.58 -4.61
C ILE A 43 9.62 -6.28 -4.46
N THR A 44 8.95 -6.12 -3.32
CA THR A 44 7.68 -5.38 -3.22
C THR A 44 7.77 -3.85 -3.24
N TRP A 45 8.99 -3.35 -3.39
CA TRP A 45 9.27 -1.96 -3.75
C TRP A 45 10.12 -1.83 -5.03
N GLN A 46 10.71 -2.90 -5.57
CA GLN A 46 11.53 -2.82 -6.80
C GLN A 46 10.74 -3.20 -8.06
N THR A 47 9.61 -3.88 -7.93
CA THR A 47 8.71 -4.22 -9.06
C THR A 47 7.64 -3.15 -9.31
N LEU A 48 7.60 -2.09 -8.49
CA LEU A 48 6.68 -0.99 -8.66
C LEU A 48 7.14 -0.07 -9.79
N ASP A 49 6.21 0.33 -10.66
CA ASP A 49 6.45 1.34 -11.69
C ASP A 49 6.53 2.73 -11.05
N TRP A 50 7.64 3.04 -10.39
CA TRP A 50 7.86 4.31 -9.71
C TRP A 50 7.74 5.52 -10.62
N HIS A 51 7.91 5.34 -11.93
CA HIS A 51 7.73 6.41 -12.90
C HIS A 51 6.27 6.87 -12.98
N ALA A 52 5.31 6.01 -12.60
CA ALA A 52 3.89 6.34 -12.54
C ALA A 52 3.44 6.95 -11.20
N VAL A 53 4.32 7.05 -10.19
CA VAL A 53 3.98 7.58 -8.86
C VAL A 53 4.46 9.02 -8.73
N HIS A 54 3.54 9.98 -8.78
CA HIS A 54 3.86 11.40 -8.60
C HIS A 54 3.27 11.97 -7.31
N THR A 55 2.19 11.37 -6.82
CA THR A 55 1.48 11.79 -5.62
C THR A 55 1.32 10.64 -4.63
N HIS A 56 0.95 10.98 -3.39
CA HIS A 56 0.62 9.96 -2.40
C HIS A 56 -0.62 9.15 -2.81
N ASP A 57 -1.57 9.78 -3.50
CA ASP A 57 -2.77 9.10 -3.98
C ASP A 57 -2.43 8.06 -5.05
N ASP A 58 -1.46 8.35 -5.93
CA ASP A 58 -0.93 7.38 -6.90
C ASP A 58 -0.31 6.17 -6.20
N LEU A 59 0.44 6.41 -5.12
CA LEU A 59 1.04 5.37 -4.31
C LEU A 59 -0.03 4.48 -3.64
N ILE A 60 -1.08 5.08 -3.09
CA ILE A 60 -2.22 4.35 -2.51
C ILE A 60 -2.95 3.56 -3.59
N ALA A 61 -3.23 4.16 -4.74
CA ALA A 61 -3.91 3.51 -5.85
C ALA A 61 -3.09 2.31 -6.38
N MET A 62 -1.78 2.47 -6.50
CA MET A 62 -0.88 1.39 -6.90
C MET A 62 -0.90 0.24 -5.88
N ARG A 63 -0.77 0.54 -4.58
CA ARG A 63 -0.83 -0.48 -3.53
C ARG A 63 -2.20 -1.17 -3.47
N ALA A 64 -3.29 -0.43 -3.68
CA ALA A 64 -4.64 -0.98 -3.73
C ALA A 64 -4.79 -1.99 -4.89
N ARG A 65 -4.26 -1.67 -6.08
CA ARG A 65 -4.24 -2.61 -7.22
C ARG A 65 -3.44 -3.87 -6.93
N GLN A 66 -2.30 -3.76 -6.23
CA GLN A 66 -1.55 -4.95 -5.80
C GLN A 66 -2.37 -5.83 -4.85
N ILE A 67 -3.08 -5.20 -3.90
CA ILE A 67 -3.95 -5.91 -2.95
C ILE A 67 -5.11 -6.61 -3.68
N GLU A 68 -5.66 -6.00 -4.73
CA GLU A 68 -6.73 -6.59 -5.54
C GLU A 68 -6.27 -7.74 -6.43
N ARG A 69 -4.99 -7.78 -6.80
CA ARG A 69 -4.39 -8.83 -7.64
C ARG A 69 -3.95 -10.06 -6.84
N ARG A 70 -4.03 -10.01 -5.50
CA ARG A 70 -3.79 -11.16 -4.62
C ARG A 70 -4.83 -12.26 -4.83
#